data_AF-A0A537SDL6-F1
#
_entry.id   AF-A0A537SDL6-F1
#
_cell.length_a   1.000
_cell.length_b   1.000
_cell.length_c   1.000
_cell.angle_alpha   90.00
_cell.angle_beta   90.00
_cell.angle_gamma   90.00
#
_symmetry.space_group_name_H-M   'P 1'
#
loop_
_entity.id
_entity.type
_entity.pdbx_description
1 polymer ?
#
loop_
_entity_poly.entity_id
_entity_poly.type
_entity_poly.pdbx_seq_one_letter_code
_entity_poly.pdbx_strand_id
1 'polypeptide(L)'
;MVFVGMKTRYTVVLSMIAGAAVGGTAIQGLHAQAKPKAYTITELETVDAQAAADIAKRIWVAQTEAGGRNFRTGGGKVVGMEGPPPPKRVAITEWDSLEKAETFFKSKAWTDLGPERAKALKTIRRYGVEVAN
;
A
#
# COMPACT_ATOMS: atom_id res chain seq x y z
N MET A 1 -59.78 -7.82 33.36
CA MET A 1 -58.42 -7.50 33.83
C MET A 1 -57.47 -8.42 33.07
N VAL A 2 -56.85 -7.91 31.99
CA VAL A 2 -56.07 -8.75 31.06
C VAL A 2 -54.62 -8.81 31.53
N PHE A 3 -54.07 -10.02 31.62
CA PHE A 3 -52.66 -10.33 31.87
C PHE A 3 -51.77 -9.82 30.71
N VAL A 4 -51.58 -8.51 30.61
CA VAL A 4 -50.54 -7.90 29.77
C VAL A 4 -49.33 -7.69 30.67
N GLY A 5 -48.34 -8.56 30.59
CA GLY A 5 -47.08 -8.25 31.24
C GLY A 5 -46.19 -9.43 31.55
N MET A 6 -45.94 -10.38 30.66
CA MET A 6 -44.78 -11.27 30.82
C MET A 6 -44.08 -11.50 29.48
N LYS A 7 -44.85 -11.68 28.40
CA LYS A 7 -44.32 -11.81 27.03
C LYS A 7 -43.54 -10.58 26.55
N THR A 8 -44.04 -9.37 26.83
CA THR A 8 -43.41 -8.11 26.38
C THR A 8 -42.02 -7.91 26.99
N ARG A 9 -41.81 -8.28 28.25
CA ARG A 9 -40.51 -8.13 28.92
C ARG A 9 -39.46 -9.09 28.36
N TYR A 10 -39.84 -10.32 28.00
CA TYR A 10 -38.93 -11.25 27.31
C TYR A 10 -38.57 -10.77 25.90
N THR A 11 -39.53 -10.23 25.15
CA THR A 11 -39.25 -9.67 23.82
C THR A 11 -38.27 -8.51 23.91
N VAL A 12 -38.43 -7.59 24.86
CA VAL A 12 -37.50 -6.46 25.04
C VAL A 12 -36.09 -6.94 25.37
N VAL A 13 -35.94 -7.85 26.34
CA VAL A 13 -34.61 -8.37 26.73
C VAL A 13 -33.93 -9.11 25.57
N LEU A 14 -34.68 -9.94 24.84
CA LEU A 14 -34.15 -10.66 23.67
C LEU A 14 -33.72 -9.69 22.55
N SER A 15 -34.49 -8.62 22.35
CA SER A 15 -34.17 -7.56 21.39
C SER A 15 -32.90 -6.80 21.77
N MET A 16 -32.70 -6.51 23.06
CA MET A 16 -31.49 -5.85 23.54
C MET A 16 -30.24 -6.72 23.38
N ILE A 17 -30.34 -8.03 23.66
CA ILE A 17 -29.24 -8.98 23.47
C ILE A 17 -28.88 -9.10 21.98
N ALA A 18 -29.88 -9.23 21.12
CA ALA A 18 -29.68 -9.28 19.67
C ALA A 18 -29.04 -7.97 19.14
N GLY A 19 -29.52 -6.81 19.61
CA GLY A 19 -28.95 -5.51 19.26
C GLY A 19 -27.50 -5.33 19.73
N ALA A 20 -27.15 -5.80 20.93
CA ALA A 20 -25.79 -5.76 21.46
C ALA A 20 -24.83 -6.68 20.69
N ALA A 21 -25.29 -7.86 20.26
CA ALA A 21 -24.48 -8.78 19.45
C ALA A 21 -24.18 -8.20 18.05
N VAL A 22 -25.18 -7.59 17.41
CA VAL A 22 -25.02 -6.92 16.10
C VAL A 22 -24.16 -5.66 16.21
N GLY A 23 -24.37 -4.85 17.26
CA GLY A 23 -23.56 -3.65 17.51
C GLY A 23 -22.10 -3.97 17.85
N GLY A 24 -21.84 -5.02 18.66
CA GLY A 24 -20.50 -5.42 19.06
C GLY A 24 -19.65 -5.95 17.89
N THR A 25 -20.26 -6.72 16.99
CA THR A 25 -19.58 -7.25 15.78
C THR A 25 -19.28 -6.14 14.76
N ALA A 26 -20.15 -5.14 14.63
CA ALA A 26 -19.90 -3.97 13.79
C ALA A 26 -18.71 -3.12 14.29
N ILE A 27 -18.58 -2.93 15.61
CA ILE A 27 -17.47 -2.15 16.21
C ILE A 27 -16.13 -2.88 16.10
N GLN A 28 -16.11 -4.21 16.25
CA GLN A 28 -14.89 -5.00 16.01
C GLN A 28 -14.49 -5.02 14.52
N GLY A 29 -15.46 -5.00 13.60
CA GLY A 29 -15.19 -4.85 12.16
C GLY A 29 -14.59 -3.48 11.80
N LEU A 30 -15.00 -2.41 12.48
CA LEU A 30 -14.42 -1.06 12.36
C LEU A 30 -13.00 -0.97 12.94
N HIS A 31 -12.65 -1.81 13.93
CA HIS A 31 -11.31 -1.90 14.50
C HIS A 31 -10.29 -2.61 13.57
N ALA A 32 -10.74 -3.31 12.52
CA ALA A 32 -9.90 -3.66 11.38
C ALA A 32 -9.72 -2.44 10.44
N GLN A 33 -9.44 -1.28 11.04
CA GLN A 33 -9.16 -0.04 10.33
C GLN A 33 -8.03 -0.32 9.34
N ALA A 34 -8.31 -0.15 8.05
CA ALA A 34 -7.30 -0.32 7.01
C ALA A 34 -6.10 0.57 7.36
N LYS A 35 -4.89 -0.01 7.36
CA LYS A 35 -3.67 0.76 7.58
C LYS A 35 -3.60 1.91 6.58
N PRO A 36 -2.99 3.05 6.94
CA PRO A 36 -2.78 4.11 5.98
C PRO A 36 -2.01 3.58 4.77
N LYS A 37 -2.39 4.01 3.58
CA LYS A 37 -1.63 3.68 2.37
C LYS A 37 -0.22 4.23 2.51
N ALA A 38 0.73 3.61 1.81
CA ALA A 38 2.09 4.11 1.73
C ALA A 38 2.57 4.17 0.29
N TYR A 39 3.51 5.08 0.03
CA TYR A 39 4.11 5.30 -1.28
C TYR A 39 5.61 5.11 -1.16
N THR A 40 6.18 4.25 -2.01
CA THR A 40 7.63 4.18 -2.13
C THR A 40 8.08 5.03 -3.29
N ILE A 41 8.97 5.98 -3.00
CA ILE A 41 9.60 6.86 -3.97
C ILE A 41 11.01 6.33 -4.18
N THR A 42 11.38 6.06 -5.43
CA THR A 42 12.74 5.67 -5.80
C THR A 42 13.30 6.68 -6.80
N GLU A 43 14.34 7.37 -6.40
CA GLU A 43 15.08 8.31 -7.23
C GLU A 43 16.29 7.60 -7.83
N LEU A 44 16.47 7.75 -9.14
CA LEU A 44 17.38 6.94 -9.93
C LEU A 44 18.18 7.79 -10.92
N GLU A 45 19.33 7.28 -11.29
CA GLU A 45 20.01 7.62 -12.54
C GLU A 45 19.93 6.43 -13.49
N THR A 46 19.78 6.70 -14.78
CA THR A 46 19.83 5.67 -15.83
C THR A 46 21.28 5.41 -16.20
N VAL A 47 21.71 4.16 -16.07
CA VAL A 47 23.02 3.68 -16.53
C VAL A 47 22.92 3.23 -17.98
N ASP A 48 21.93 2.38 -18.28
CA ASP A 48 21.62 1.91 -19.63
C ASP A 48 20.10 1.99 -19.86
N ALA A 49 19.70 2.67 -20.93
CA ALA A 49 18.29 2.98 -21.18
C ALA A 49 17.48 1.74 -21.58
N GLN A 50 18.07 0.83 -22.37
CA GLN A 50 17.38 -0.37 -22.84
C GLN A 50 17.21 -1.35 -21.68
N ALA A 51 18.28 -1.62 -20.93
CA ALA A 51 18.23 -2.45 -19.72
C ALA A 51 17.27 -1.87 -18.67
N ALA A 52 17.19 -0.54 -18.54
CA ALA A 52 16.24 0.12 -17.65
C ALA A 52 14.78 -0.07 -18.07
N ALA A 53 14.48 -0.09 -19.37
CA ALA A 53 13.15 -0.38 -19.88
C ALA A 53 12.77 -1.84 -19.66
N ASP A 54 13.71 -2.77 -19.88
CA ASP A 54 13.48 -4.20 -19.73
C ASP A 54 13.28 -4.62 -18.27
N ILE A 55 14.15 -4.14 -17.36
CA ILE A 55 14.02 -4.45 -15.94
C ILE A 55 12.80 -3.78 -15.30
N ALA A 56 12.35 -2.62 -15.82
CA ALA A 56 11.17 -1.94 -15.31
C ALA A 56 9.92 -2.81 -15.41
N LYS A 57 9.72 -3.52 -16.52
CA LYS A 57 8.59 -4.43 -16.70
C LYS A 57 8.57 -5.53 -15.64
N ARG A 58 9.72 -6.15 -15.36
CA ARG A 58 9.87 -7.20 -14.34
C ARG A 58 9.61 -6.66 -12.93
N ILE A 59 10.11 -5.47 -12.63
CA ILE A 59 9.86 -4.78 -11.37
C ILE A 59 8.37 -4.47 -11.19
N TRP A 60 7.64 -4.08 -12.25
CA TRP A 60 6.20 -3.84 -12.17
C TRP A 60 5.41 -5.10 -11.86
N VAL A 61 5.76 -6.22 -12.51
CA VAL A 61 5.14 -7.52 -12.25
C VAL A 61 5.37 -7.92 -10.79
N ALA A 62 6.62 -7.92 -10.32
CA ALA A 62 6.95 -8.30 -8.95
C ALA A 62 6.25 -7.43 -7.90
N GLN A 63 6.12 -6.12 -8.13
CA GLN A 63 5.37 -5.24 -7.23
C GLN A 63 3.88 -5.54 -7.25
N THR A 64 3.28 -5.72 -8.43
CA THR A 64 1.85 -6.05 -8.58
C THR A 64 1.50 -7.34 -7.84
N GLU A 65 2.32 -8.38 -8.02
CA GLU A 65 2.14 -9.67 -7.34
C GLU A 65 2.27 -9.55 -5.81
N ALA A 66 3.06 -8.60 -5.33
CA ALA A 66 3.21 -8.29 -3.90
C ALA A 66 2.13 -7.34 -3.35
N GLY A 67 1.11 -6.97 -4.15
CA GLY A 67 0.05 -6.05 -3.77
C GLY A 67 0.40 -4.57 -3.90
N GLY A 68 1.51 -4.24 -4.56
CA GLY A 68 1.91 -2.88 -4.87
C GLY A 68 1.34 -2.40 -6.20
N ARG A 69 0.79 -1.19 -6.23
CA ARG A 69 0.30 -0.55 -7.46
C ARG A 69 1.36 0.40 -8.01
N ASN A 70 2.05 -0.03 -9.07
CA ASN A 70 3.06 0.81 -9.71
C ASN A 70 2.43 1.86 -10.63
N PHE A 71 2.84 3.13 -10.51
CA PHE A 71 2.31 4.24 -11.31
C PHE A 71 3.04 4.47 -12.64
N ARG A 72 3.97 3.58 -13.01
CA ARG A 72 4.75 3.63 -14.26
C ARG A 72 5.53 4.94 -14.48
N THR A 73 5.82 5.67 -13.40
CA THR A 73 6.54 6.95 -13.45
C THR A 73 8.03 6.81 -13.72
N GLY A 74 8.61 5.62 -13.51
CA GLY A 74 10.03 5.38 -13.71
C GLY A 74 10.53 5.72 -15.12
N GLY A 75 9.71 5.61 -16.16
CA GLY A 75 10.12 6.01 -17.53
C GLY A 75 9.68 7.43 -17.92
N GLY A 76 9.02 8.16 -17.03
CA GLY A 76 8.36 9.43 -17.33
C GLY A 76 9.29 10.65 -17.28
N LYS A 77 8.77 11.77 -17.78
CA LYS A 77 9.42 13.08 -17.67
C LYS A 77 9.30 13.60 -16.23
N VAL A 78 10.42 14.00 -15.64
CA VAL A 78 10.46 14.73 -14.37
C VAL A 78 10.66 16.21 -14.65
N VAL A 79 9.83 17.06 -14.08
CA VAL A 79 9.89 18.52 -14.25
C VAL A 79 10.00 19.16 -12.87
N GLY A 80 11.02 20.00 -12.69
CA GLY A 80 11.17 20.80 -11.48
C GLY A 80 10.16 21.95 -11.51
N MET A 81 9.50 22.20 -10.38
CA MET A 81 8.62 23.37 -10.21
C MET A 81 9.32 24.41 -9.35
N GLU A 82 9.80 24.00 -8.17
CA GLU A 82 10.51 24.84 -7.21
C GLU A 82 11.62 24.04 -6.52
N GLY A 83 12.63 24.74 -5.98
CA GLY A 83 13.74 24.12 -5.24
C GLY A 83 14.88 23.59 -6.13
N PRO A 84 15.80 22.77 -5.56
CA PRO A 84 16.94 22.21 -6.27
C PRO A 84 16.53 21.33 -7.46
N PRO A 85 17.44 21.08 -8.43
CA PRO A 85 17.17 20.23 -9.58
C PRO A 85 16.62 18.84 -9.17
N PRO A 86 15.52 18.37 -9.79
CA PRO A 86 14.95 17.08 -9.45
C PRO A 86 15.79 15.92 -10.04
N PRO A 87 15.62 14.70 -9.52
CA PRO A 87 16.20 13.50 -10.11
C PRO A 87 15.77 13.32 -11.57
N LYS A 88 16.65 12.76 -12.40
CA LYS A 88 16.36 12.48 -13.81
C LYS A 88 15.30 11.38 -14.00
N ARG A 89 15.12 10.53 -12.98
CA ARG A 89 14.21 9.38 -13.01
C ARG A 89 13.62 9.15 -11.63
N VAL A 90 12.29 9.03 -11.56
CA VAL A 90 11.55 8.78 -10.31
C VAL A 90 10.51 7.69 -10.52
N ALA A 91 10.55 6.63 -9.73
CA ALA A 91 9.53 5.58 -9.70
C ALA A 91 8.69 5.67 -8.42
N ILE A 92 7.36 5.61 -8.57
CA ILE A 92 6.39 5.69 -7.48
C ILE A 92 5.50 4.44 -7.52
N THR A 93 5.32 3.84 -6.35
CA THR A 93 4.45 2.68 -6.13
C THR A 93 3.65 2.89 -4.86
N GLU A 94 2.34 2.67 -4.95
CA GLU A 94 1.41 2.68 -3.83
C GLU A 94 1.31 1.28 -3.21
N TRP A 95 1.14 1.22 -1.89
CA TRP A 95 1.08 0.00 -1.09
C TRP A 95 -0.06 0.11 -0.08
N ASP A 96 -0.62 -1.04 0.29
CA ASP A 96 -1.66 -1.12 1.31
C ASP A 96 -1.19 -0.66 2.69
N SER A 97 0.10 -0.76 2.98
CA SER A 97 0.73 -0.20 4.18
C SER A 97 2.24 -0.05 4.00
N LEU A 98 2.88 0.72 4.89
CA LEU A 98 4.34 0.86 4.88
C LEU A 98 5.05 -0.49 5.09
N GLU A 99 4.51 -1.39 5.91
CA GLU A 99 5.15 -2.69 6.15
C GLU A 99 5.09 -3.61 4.93
N LYS A 100 4.04 -3.51 4.10
CA LYS A 100 3.97 -4.24 2.83
C LYS A 100 5.08 -3.78 1.89
N ALA A 101 5.31 -2.47 1.80
CA ALA A 101 6.42 -1.92 1.04
C ALA A 101 7.77 -2.44 1.54
N GLU A 102 8.03 -2.37 2.84
CA GLU A 102 9.29 -2.87 3.41
C GLU A 102 9.50 -4.36 3.17
N THR A 103 8.44 -5.16 3.35
CA THR A 103 8.46 -6.60 3.11
C THR A 103 8.86 -6.90 1.67
N PHE A 104 8.29 -6.19 0.70
CA PHE A 104 8.66 -6.34 -0.70
C PHE A 104 10.14 -6.03 -0.94
N PHE A 105 10.66 -4.91 -0.45
CA PHE A 105 12.07 -4.52 -0.69
C PHE A 105 13.09 -5.40 0.04
N LYS A 106 12.67 -6.16 1.06
CA LYS A 106 13.48 -7.19 1.74
C LYS A 106 13.33 -8.59 1.12
N SER A 107 12.41 -8.76 0.16
CA SER A 107 12.05 -10.07 -0.39
C SER A 107 13.03 -10.59 -1.45
N LYS A 108 13.01 -11.92 -1.67
CA LYS A 108 13.73 -12.57 -2.76
C LYS A 108 13.32 -12.03 -4.14
N ALA A 109 12.02 -11.76 -4.34
CA ALA A 109 11.50 -11.19 -5.58
C ALA A 109 12.16 -9.84 -5.93
N TRP A 110 12.58 -9.07 -4.91
CA TRP A 110 13.33 -7.85 -5.12
C TRP A 110 14.84 -8.08 -5.26
N THR A 111 15.44 -8.89 -4.38
CA THR A 111 16.91 -9.09 -4.38
C THR A 111 17.41 -9.84 -5.61
N ASP A 112 16.62 -10.77 -6.15
CA ASP A 112 16.96 -11.50 -7.38
C ASP A 112 17.10 -10.57 -8.60
N LEU A 113 16.38 -9.45 -8.61
CA LEU A 113 16.48 -8.45 -9.66
C LEU A 113 17.73 -7.56 -9.49
N GLY A 114 18.46 -7.68 -8.38
CA GLY A 114 19.58 -6.83 -8.00
C GLY A 114 20.67 -6.68 -9.08
N PRO A 115 21.24 -7.78 -9.62
CA PRO A 115 22.30 -7.70 -10.61
C PRO A 115 21.89 -6.96 -11.89
N GLU A 116 20.70 -7.23 -12.43
CA GLU A 116 20.20 -6.56 -13.63
C GLU A 116 19.81 -5.11 -13.36
N ARG A 117 19.18 -4.85 -12.20
CA ARG A 117 18.92 -3.49 -11.74
C ARG A 117 20.19 -2.66 -11.68
N ALA A 118 21.30 -3.20 -11.16
CA ALA A 118 22.55 -2.49 -11.02
C ALA A 118 23.21 -2.16 -12.38
N LYS A 119 23.02 -3.01 -13.40
CA LYS A 119 23.46 -2.72 -14.78
C LYS A 119 22.63 -1.60 -15.43
N ALA A 120 21.36 -1.48 -15.06
CA ALA A 120 20.42 -0.57 -15.68
C ALA A 120 20.30 0.79 -14.98
N LEU A 121 20.36 0.80 -13.65
CA LEU A 121 19.92 1.91 -12.80
C LEU A 121 20.80 2.05 -11.57
N LYS A 122 21.24 3.27 -11.29
CA LYS A 122 21.85 3.64 -10.01
C LYS A 122 20.79 4.23 -9.10
N THR A 123 20.61 3.67 -7.91
CA THR A 123 19.68 4.23 -6.93
C THR A 123 20.36 5.38 -6.20
N ILE A 124 19.77 6.57 -6.27
CA ILE A 124 20.19 7.74 -5.49
C ILE A 124 19.67 7.57 -4.07
N ARG A 125 18.35 7.39 -3.94
CA ARG A 125 17.68 7.07 -2.68
C ARG A 125 16.35 6.36 -2.93
N ARG A 126 15.89 5.64 -1.91
CA ARG A 126 14.54 5.08 -1.85
C ARG A 126 14.01 5.24 -0.44
N TYR A 127 12.76 5.65 -0.34
CA TYR A 127 12.08 5.84 0.93
C TYR A 127 10.58 5.56 0.79
N GLY A 128 9.95 5.16 1.89
CA GLY A 128 8.50 5.04 2.02
C GLY A 128 7.92 6.30 2.64
N VAL A 129 6.72 6.70 2.20
CA VAL A 129 5.94 7.81 2.76
C VAL A 129 4.56 7.27 3.05
N GLU A 130 4.16 7.27 4.32
CA GLU A 130 2.84 6.83 4.75
C GLU A 130 1.85 8.02 4.73
N VAL A 131 0.59 7.74 4.40
CA VAL A 131 -0.50 8.72 4.47
C VAL A 131 -0.74 9.09 5.94
N ALA A 132 -0.84 10.39 6.22
CA ALA A 132 -1.20 10.88 7.55
C ALA A 132 -2.67 10.54 7.88
N ASN A 133 -2.92 10.17 9.14
CA ASN A 133 -4.27 9.93 9.67
C ASN A 133 -5.03 11.22 9.95
#